data_AF-A0A399DRB9-F1
#
_entry.id   AF-A0A399DRB9-F1
#
_cell.length_a   1.000
_cell.length_b   1.000
_cell.length_c   1.000
_cell.angle_alpha   90.00
_cell.angle_beta   90.00
_cell.angle_gamma   90.00
#
_symmetry.space_group_name_H-M   'P 1'
#
loop_
_entity.id
_entity.type
_entity.pdbx_description
1 polymer ?
#
loop_
_entity_poly.entity_id
_entity_poly.type
_entity_poly.pdbx_seq_one_letter_code
_entity_poly.pdbx_strand_id
1 'polypeptide(L)'
;MATTNLFGDPAFKDGAFTSPDARVRAYALQKTMRAMDLGAELGAKTYVFWGGREGAEVDAGGNALDALARYREALNFLAEYSEDQGYGYRFALEPKPNEPRGDIYLPVVGAALGFIATLDKPHLFGLNPEVAHETMAGLNFVHAVAQAIDAGKLFHIDLNDQKMGRFDQDLRFGAENLKTAFFLVKLLEDSGYDGPRHFDAHALRTEDEAGVWAFAKGCMRTYLILKEKAERFGRDREIQDLIGAYKVQDEELARLTARYSHANAQALKALEFDREALGRRGPGLERLDQLTVELLLGVR
;
A
#
# COMPACT_ATOMS: atom_id res chain seq x y z
N MET A 1 -10.66 11.70 -5.41
CA MET A 1 -10.21 11.59 -4.00
C MET A 1 -9.99 13.01 -3.50
N ALA A 2 -10.15 13.26 -2.20
CA ALA A 2 -9.77 14.53 -1.56
C ALA A 2 -8.91 14.25 -0.32
N THR A 3 -8.12 15.22 0.11
CA THR A 3 -7.22 15.13 1.28
C THR A 3 -7.07 16.51 1.94
N THR A 4 -6.50 16.55 3.15
CA THR A 4 -6.21 17.79 3.87
C THR A 4 -4.71 17.98 4.02
N ASN A 5 -4.19 19.15 3.63
CA ASN A 5 -2.84 19.54 4.05
C ASN A 5 -2.83 19.84 5.56
N LEU A 6 -2.25 18.94 6.35
CA LEU A 6 -2.01 19.06 7.79
C LEU A 6 -0.51 19.06 8.13
N PHE A 7 0.33 19.55 7.22
CA PHE A 7 1.78 19.42 7.34
C PHE A 7 2.59 20.65 6.88
N GLY A 8 2.00 21.51 6.03
CA GLY A 8 2.67 22.70 5.50
C GLY A 8 2.61 23.93 6.43
N ASP A 9 1.57 24.06 7.24
CA ASP A 9 1.43 25.16 8.20
C ASP A 9 2.27 24.92 9.47
N PRO A 10 3.03 25.92 9.97
CA PRO A 10 3.82 25.79 11.20
C PRO A 10 3.05 25.35 12.45
N ALA A 11 1.72 25.54 12.48
CA ALA A 11 0.87 25.04 13.56
C ALA A 11 0.93 23.51 13.72
N PHE A 12 1.21 22.77 12.63
CA PHE A 12 1.24 21.30 12.62
C PHE A 12 2.65 20.71 12.79
N LYS A 13 3.63 21.52 13.19
CA LYS A 13 5.05 21.10 13.28
C LYS A 13 5.31 19.87 14.17
N ASP A 14 4.44 19.61 15.13
CA ASP A 14 4.54 18.48 16.08
C ASP A 14 3.29 17.58 16.01
N GLY A 15 2.83 17.33 14.78
CA GLY A 15 1.58 16.61 14.52
C GLY A 15 0.37 17.53 14.48
N ALA A 16 -0.70 17.03 13.88
CA ALA A 16 -1.99 17.68 13.81
C ALA A 16 -2.98 16.94 14.72
N PHE A 17 -3.37 15.73 14.36
CA PHE A 17 -4.28 14.92 15.18
C PHE A 17 -3.62 14.40 16.45
N THR A 18 -2.30 14.13 16.42
CA THR A 18 -1.57 13.58 17.56
C THR A 18 -0.78 14.62 18.33
N SER A 19 -0.95 15.91 18.00
CA SER A 19 -0.25 17.01 18.68
C SER A 19 -0.50 16.98 20.19
N PRO A 20 0.51 17.21 21.03
CA PRO A 20 0.29 17.38 22.47
C PRO A 20 -0.55 18.63 22.80
N ASP A 21 -0.58 19.65 21.93
CA ASP A 21 -1.42 20.84 22.10
C ASP A 21 -2.87 20.59 21.65
N ALA A 22 -3.80 20.60 22.60
CA ALA A 22 -5.21 20.35 22.32
C ALA A 22 -5.85 21.35 21.35
N ARG A 23 -5.34 22.59 21.29
CA ARG A 23 -5.83 23.62 20.37
C ARG A 23 -5.46 23.27 18.93
N VAL A 24 -4.27 22.71 18.71
CA VAL A 24 -3.81 22.24 17.39
C VAL A 24 -4.67 21.07 16.93
N ARG A 25 -4.97 20.12 17.82
CA ARG A 25 -5.86 18.98 17.51
C ARG A 25 -7.26 19.42 17.09
N ALA A 26 -7.86 20.34 17.85
CA ALA A 26 -9.17 20.90 17.53
C ALA A 26 -9.16 21.64 16.18
N TYR A 27 -8.10 22.39 15.90
CA TYR A 27 -7.93 23.08 14.61
C TYR A 27 -7.76 22.08 13.45
N ALA A 28 -7.00 21.00 13.64
CA ALA A 28 -6.83 19.95 12.63
C ALA A 28 -8.16 19.28 12.25
N LEU A 29 -9.02 18.98 13.24
CA LEU A 29 -10.37 18.47 13.01
C LEU A 29 -11.21 19.48 12.22
N GLN A 30 -11.28 20.74 12.67
CA GLN A 30 -12.02 21.78 11.96
C GLN A 30 -11.57 21.94 10.50
N LYS A 31 -10.26 21.99 10.28
CA LYS A 31 -9.69 22.16 8.93
C LYS A 31 -10.02 20.97 8.03
N THR A 32 -10.04 19.77 8.60
CA THR A 32 -10.38 18.54 7.87
C THR A 32 -11.86 18.47 7.53
N MET A 33 -12.76 18.79 8.47
CA MET A 33 -14.20 18.84 8.20
C MET A 33 -14.52 19.80 7.04
N ARG A 34 -13.95 21.02 7.05
CA ARG A 34 -14.14 21.98 5.95
C ARG A 34 -13.66 21.46 4.60
N ALA A 35 -12.57 20.70 4.58
CA ALA A 35 -12.05 20.09 3.36
C ALA A 35 -12.88 18.88 2.92
N MET A 36 -13.46 18.12 3.86
CA MET A 36 -14.44 17.06 3.58
C MET A 36 -15.72 17.63 2.96
N ASP A 37 -16.22 18.77 3.44
CA ASP A 37 -17.40 19.44 2.87
C ASP A 37 -17.16 19.78 1.39
N LEU A 38 -16.03 20.42 1.08
CA LEU A 38 -15.64 20.75 -0.29
C LEU A 38 -15.41 19.49 -1.15
N GLY A 39 -14.76 18.47 -0.59
CA GLY A 39 -14.59 17.20 -1.28
C GLY A 39 -15.92 16.56 -1.66
N ALA A 40 -16.94 16.69 -0.81
CA ALA A 40 -18.25 16.08 -1.01
C ALA A 40 -19.03 16.86 -2.08
N GLU A 41 -18.95 18.19 -2.04
CA GLU A 41 -19.47 19.08 -3.08
C GLU A 41 -18.89 18.73 -4.47
N LEU A 42 -17.61 18.38 -4.55
CA LEU A 42 -16.93 17.96 -5.77
C LEU A 42 -17.10 16.47 -6.11
N GLY A 43 -17.86 15.73 -5.31
CA GLY A 43 -18.20 14.32 -5.57
C GLY A 43 -17.10 13.31 -5.23
N ALA A 44 -16.12 13.66 -4.40
CA ALA A 44 -15.11 12.72 -3.94
C ALA A 44 -15.76 11.53 -3.19
N LYS A 45 -15.23 10.33 -3.42
CA LYS A 45 -15.70 9.08 -2.78
C LYS A 45 -14.72 8.47 -1.78
N THR A 46 -13.45 8.85 -1.92
CA THR A 46 -12.39 8.49 -0.99
C THR A 46 -11.80 9.76 -0.40
N TYR A 47 -11.61 9.77 0.92
CA TYR A 47 -10.88 10.81 1.65
C TYR A 47 -9.58 10.23 2.21
N VAL A 48 -8.45 10.75 1.78
CA VAL A 48 -7.12 10.26 2.18
C VAL A 48 -6.63 11.01 3.41
N PHE A 49 -5.98 10.28 4.31
CA PHE A 49 -5.29 10.81 5.48
C PHE A 49 -3.82 10.43 5.43
N TRP A 50 -2.98 11.40 5.04
CA TRP A 50 -1.54 11.31 5.23
C TRP A 50 -1.13 12.07 6.49
N GLY A 51 -0.70 11.31 7.51
CA GLY A 51 -0.27 11.82 8.80
C GLY A 51 1.19 12.27 8.82
N GLY A 52 1.66 13.02 7.82
CA GLY A 52 3.10 13.31 7.64
C GLY A 52 3.79 13.98 8.83
N ARG A 53 3.06 14.65 9.72
CA ARG A 53 3.61 15.26 10.94
C ARG A 53 3.32 14.46 12.22
N GLU A 54 2.50 13.42 12.15
CA GLU A 54 2.13 12.58 13.29
C GLU A 54 3.29 11.62 13.61
N GLY A 55 4.17 11.99 14.54
CA GLY A 55 5.40 11.26 14.80
C GLY A 55 6.27 11.90 15.87
N ALA A 56 7.55 11.54 15.90
CA ALA A 56 8.51 12.07 16.84
C ALA A 56 9.95 12.09 16.28
N GLU A 57 10.76 13.02 16.79
CA GLU A 57 12.23 12.95 16.71
C GLU A 57 12.84 12.51 18.06
N VAL A 58 12.04 12.61 19.14
CA VAL A 58 12.49 12.37 20.52
C VAL A 58 11.38 11.65 21.30
N ASP A 59 11.64 10.40 21.70
CA ASP A 59 10.68 9.57 22.45
C ASP A 59 10.48 10.00 23.91
N ALA A 60 11.43 10.75 24.48
CA ALA A 60 11.40 11.17 25.88
C ALA A 60 10.17 12.02 26.26
N GLY A 61 9.43 12.54 25.28
CA GLY A 61 8.15 13.22 25.49
C GLY A 61 7.02 12.28 25.93
N GLY A 62 7.19 10.95 25.83
CA GLY A 62 6.22 9.96 26.31
C GLY A 62 4.87 9.97 25.58
N ASN A 63 4.80 10.61 24.40
CA ASN A 63 3.54 10.89 23.71
C ASN A 63 3.01 9.70 22.89
N ALA A 64 3.76 8.60 22.73
CA ALA A 64 3.42 7.56 21.74
C ALA A 64 2.05 6.89 21.98
N LEU A 65 1.72 6.49 23.21
CA LEU A 65 0.42 5.87 23.50
C LEU A 65 -0.72 6.88 23.40
N ASP A 66 -0.51 8.08 23.93
CA ASP A 66 -1.45 9.20 23.84
C ASP A 66 -1.72 9.61 22.38
N ALA A 67 -0.68 9.61 21.53
CA ALA A 67 -0.77 9.92 20.12
C ALA A 67 -1.66 8.91 19.39
N LEU A 68 -1.45 7.61 19.61
CA LEU A 68 -2.28 6.56 19.01
C LEU A 68 -3.75 6.64 19.47
N ALA A 69 -3.98 6.97 20.75
CA ALA A 69 -5.34 7.19 21.27
C ALA A 69 -6.01 8.39 20.60
N ARG A 70 -5.32 9.54 20.54
CA ARG A 70 -5.83 10.77 19.89
C ARG A 70 -6.05 10.60 18.40
N TYR A 71 -5.19 9.85 17.72
CA TYR A 71 -5.38 9.57 16.29
C TYR A 71 -6.66 8.76 16.07
N ARG A 72 -6.91 7.74 16.90
CA ARG A 72 -8.16 6.96 16.87
C ARG A 72 -9.37 7.83 17.13
N GLU A 73 -9.34 8.66 18.17
CA GLU A 73 -10.42 9.61 18.50
C GLU A 73 -10.72 10.53 17.32
N ALA A 74 -9.69 11.11 16.69
CA ALA A 74 -9.86 12.02 15.57
C ALA A 74 -10.48 11.34 14.34
N LEU A 75 -10.01 10.14 13.99
CA LEU A 75 -10.54 9.41 12.85
C LEU A 75 -11.98 8.94 13.09
N ASN A 76 -12.29 8.43 14.29
CA ASN A 76 -13.67 8.06 14.65
C ASN A 76 -14.60 9.29 14.56
N PHE A 77 -14.18 10.43 15.10
CA PHE A 77 -14.94 11.69 15.01
C PHE A 77 -15.22 12.10 13.56
N LEU A 78 -14.22 12.04 12.69
CA LEU A 78 -14.38 12.42 11.27
C LEU A 78 -15.25 11.43 10.50
N ALA A 79 -15.24 10.14 10.85
CA ALA A 79 -16.16 9.17 10.28
C ALA A 79 -17.61 9.46 10.69
N GLU A 80 -17.86 9.75 11.97
CA GLU A 80 -19.18 10.14 12.45
C GLU A 80 -19.67 11.42 11.78
N TYR A 81 -18.80 12.42 11.63
CA TYR A 81 -19.13 13.64 10.88
C TYR A 81 -19.52 13.34 9.43
N SER A 82 -18.76 12.51 8.73
CA SER A 82 -19.08 12.11 7.34
C SER A 82 -20.43 11.39 7.22
N GLU A 83 -20.80 10.58 8.20
CA GLU A 83 -22.09 9.88 8.21
C GLU A 83 -23.24 10.84 8.52
N ASP A 84 -23.08 11.71 9.51
CA ASP A 84 -24.07 12.74 9.87
C ASP A 84 -24.38 13.66 8.67
N GLN A 85 -23.35 14.06 7.93
CA GLN A 85 -23.50 14.86 6.71
C GLN A 85 -23.95 14.04 5.49
N GLY A 86 -24.00 12.70 5.59
CA GLY A 86 -24.43 11.83 4.50
C GLY A 86 -23.47 11.75 3.31
N TYR A 87 -22.17 11.98 3.51
CA TYR A 87 -21.17 12.03 2.42
C TYR A 87 -20.87 10.66 1.81
N GLY A 88 -20.93 9.60 2.61
CA GLY A 88 -20.62 8.23 2.16
C GLY A 88 -19.15 8.02 1.79
N TYR A 89 -18.23 8.73 2.44
CA TYR A 89 -16.80 8.54 2.21
C TYR A 89 -16.32 7.15 2.61
N ARG A 90 -15.37 6.63 1.85
CA ARG A 90 -14.38 5.66 2.34
C ARG A 90 -13.12 6.41 2.75
N PHE A 91 -12.54 6.06 3.89
CA PHE A 91 -11.33 6.70 4.40
C PHE A 91 -10.11 5.85 4.11
N ALA A 92 -9.03 6.46 3.63
CA ALA A 92 -7.80 5.74 3.28
C ALA A 92 -6.60 6.33 4.03
N LEU A 93 -5.99 5.54 4.92
CA LEU A 93 -4.77 5.94 5.64
C LEU A 93 -3.55 5.72 4.75
N GLU A 94 -2.66 6.70 4.69
CA GLU A 94 -1.43 6.66 3.92
C GLU A 94 -0.23 6.49 4.86
N PRO A 95 0.31 5.26 4.98
CA PRO A 95 1.47 5.00 5.80
C PRO A 95 2.74 5.54 5.14
N LYS A 96 3.65 6.07 5.96
CA LYS A 96 4.98 6.52 5.55
C LYS A 96 5.95 6.31 6.70
N PRO A 97 7.18 5.78 6.50
CA PRO A 97 8.05 5.42 7.62
C PRO A 97 8.66 6.64 8.32
N ASN A 98 9.07 7.64 7.55
CA ASN A 98 9.71 8.86 8.03
C ASN A 98 9.57 9.96 6.97
N GLU A 99 10.09 11.14 7.28
CA GLU A 99 10.04 12.34 6.46
C GLU A 99 8.62 12.92 6.28
N PRO A 100 8.32 14.09 6.87
CA PRO A 100 9.27 15.03 7.48
C PRO A 100 9.58 14.79 8.97
N ARG A 101 8.92 13.84 9.66
CA ARG A 101 9.33 13.45 11.02
C ARG A 101 10.50 12.47 10.99
N GLY A 102 11.24 12.38 12.10
CA GLY A 102 12.25 11.33 12.29
C GLY A 102 11.65 9.92 12.15
N ASP A 103 10.57 9.67 12.90
CA ASP A 103 9.75 8.48 12.80
C ASP A 103 8.27 8.89 12.77
N ILE A 104 7.54 8.44 11.75
CA ILE A 104 6.10 8.69 11.60
C ILE A 104 5.32 7.52 12.20
N TYR A 105 4.22 7.81 12.90
CA TYR A 105 3.31 6.79 13.40
C TYR A 105 2.61 6.08 12.23
N LEU A 106 2.38 4.77 12.37
CA LEU A 106 1.84 3.90 11.31
C LEU A 106 2.78 3.86 10.08
N PRO A 107 4.04 3.41 10.27
CA PRO A 107 5.11 3.63 9.30
C PRO A 107 4.95 2.85 7.98
N VAL A 108 4.18 1.76 7.99
CA VAL A 108 4.03 0.81 6.88
C VAL A 108 2.62 0.25 6.84
N VAL A 109 2.22 -0.34 5.71
CA VAL A 109 0.90 -0.95 5.46
C VAL A 109 0.47 -1.88 6.60
N GLY A 110 1.35 -2.76 7.06
CA GLY A 110 1.03 -3.68 8.14
C GLY A 110 0.67 -2.98 9.46
N ALA A 111 1.37 -1.89 9.79
CA ALA A 111 1.09 -1.11 11.00
C ALA A 111 -0.25 -0.37 10.88
N ALA A 112 -0.52 0.22 9.71
CA ALA A 112 -1.79 0.88 9.44
C ALA A 112 -2.98 -0.10 9.45
N LEU A 113 -2.84 -1.32 8.90
CA LEU A 113 -3.86 -2.38 9.01
C LEU A 113 -4.15 -2.74 10.47
N GLY A 114 -3.10 -2.93 11.28
CA GLY A 114 -3.23 -3.23 12.70
C GLY A 114 -3.97 -2.12 13.45
N PHE A 115 -3.70 -0.86 13.11
CA PHE A 115 -4.36 0.29 13.70
C PHE A 115 -5.83 0.43 13.25
N ILE A 116 -6.13 0.23 11.96
CA ILE A 116 -7.51 0.30 11.41
C ILE A 116 -8.46 -0.64 12.16
N ALA A 117 -7.99 -1.84 12.51
CA ALA A 117 -8.79 -2.82 13.26
C ALA A 117 -9.23 -2.34 14.65
N THR A 118 -8.67 -1.24 15.14
CA THR A 118 -8.95 -0.69 16.47
C THR A 118 -9.89 0.52 16.46
N LEU A 119 -10.29 1.00 15.29
CA LEU A 119 -11.28 2.07 15.10
C LEU A 119 -12.70 1.56 15.39
N ASP A 120 -13.66 2.46 15.64
CA ASP A 120 -15.03 2.07 15.99
C ASP A 120 -15.79 1.50 14.79
N LYS A 121 -15.50 2.03 13.59
CA LYS A 121 -16.12 1.63 12.31
C LYS A 121 -15.05 1.19 11.32
N PRO A 122 -14.30 0.10 11.60
CA PRO A 122 -13.11 -0.27 10.83
C PRO A 122 -13.42 -0.57 9.36
N HIS A 123 -14.66 -0.92 9.03
CA HIS A 123 -15.11 -1.16 7.65
C HIS A 123 -15.14 0.10 6.77
N LEU A 124 -15.23 1.30 7.35
CA LEU A 124 -15.15 2.58 6.63
C LEU A 124 -13.71 2.98 6.29
N PHE A 125 -12.72 2.33 6.91
CA PHE A 125 -11.31 2.64 6.76
C PHE A 125 -10.58 1.55 6.00
N GLY A 126 -9.69 2.00 5.11
CA GLY A 126 -8.72 1.22 4.36
C GLY A 126 -7.44 2.02 4.20
N LEU A 127 -6.69 1.74 3.15
CA LEU A 127 -5.35 2.24 2.91
C LEU A 127 -5.22 2.95 1.57
N ASN A 128 -4.29 3.89 1.56
CA ASN A 128 -3.66 4.51 0.39
C ASN A 128 -2.15 4.22 0.45
N PRO A 129 -1.69 3.00 0.13
CA PRO A 129 -0.26 2.72 0.16
C PRO A 129 0.44 3.38 -1.03
N GLU A 130 1.67 3.82 -0.83
CA GLU A 130 2.50 4.45 -1.85
C GLU A 130 3.79 3.65 -2.09
N VAL A 131 4.20 3.53 -3.36
CA VAL A 131 5.39 2.76 -3.76
C VAL A 131 6.63 3.25 -3.03
N ALA A 132 6.87 4.57 -3.00
CA ALA A 132 8.07 5.13 -2.41
C ALA A 132 8.14 4.89 -0.91
N HIS A 133 7.04 5.09 -0.19
CA HIS A 133 6.98 4.94 1.26
C HIS A 133 7.41 3.55 1.77
N GLU A 134 6.89 2.46 1.20
CA GLU A 134 7.33 1.11 1.58
C GLU A 134 8.77 0.83 1.15
N THR A 135 9.18 1.38 0.00
CA THR A 135 10.54 1.22 -0.53
C THR A 135 11.57 1.98 0.31
N MET A 136 11.22 3.11 0.92
CA MET A 136 12.06 3.84 1.87
C MET A 136 12.45 2.95 3.06
N ALA A 137 11.51 2.12 3.54
CA ALA A 137 11.74 1.13 4.60
C ALA A 137 12.43 -0.17 4.11
N GLY A 138 12.73 -0.27 2.81
CA GLY A 138 13.31 -1.47 2.19
C GLY A 138 12.35 -2.66 2.09
N LEU A 139 11.04 -2.39 2.10
CA LEU A 139 10.01 -3.41 2.00
C LEU A 139 9.59 -3.65 0.55
N ASN A 140 8.97 -4.81 0.30
CA ASN A 140 8.45 -5.15 -1.00
C ASN A 140 7.01 -4.62 -1.15
N PHE A 141 6.83 -3.58 -1.96
CA PHE A 141 5.54 -2.94 -2.17
C PHE A 141 4.46 -3.89 -2.73
N VAL A 142 4.84 -4.87 -3.57
CA VAL A 142 3.89 -5.86 -4.10
C VAL A 142 3.31 -6.70 -2.96
N HIS A 143 4.12 -7.07 -1.98
CA HIS A 143 3.66 -7.84 -0.82
C HIS A 143 2.75 -6.99 0.09
N ALA A 144 3.11 -5.72 0.30
CA ALA A 144 2.29 -4.79 1.08
C ALA A 144 0.90 -4.59 0.43
N VAL A 145 0.85 -4.38 -0.89
CA VAL A 145 -0.41 -4.26 -1.63
C VAL A 145 -1.20 -5.57 -1.61
N ALA A 146 -0.54 -6.73 -1.74
CA ALA A 146 -1.21 -8.03 -1.64
C ALA A 146 -1.88 -8.22 -0.26
N GLN A 147 -1.21 -7.82 0.81
CA GLN A 147 -1.77 -7.84 2.16
C GLN A 147 -2.96 -6.90 2.31
N ALA A 148 -2.90 -5.70 1.73
CA ALA A 148 -4.00 -4.75 1.74
C ALA A 148 -5.22 -5.27 0.95
N ILE A 149 -5.00 -5.96 -0.18
CA ILE A 149 -6.05 -6.63 -0.97
C ILE A 149 -6.68 -7.78 -0.17
N ASP A 150 -5.87 -8.65 0.41
CA ASP A 150 -6.32 -9.79 1.22
C ASP A 150 -7.20 -9.34 2.40
N ALA A 151 -6.82 -8.25 3.06
CA ALA A 151 -7.61 -7.65 4.14
C ALA A 151 -8.90 -6.94 3.66
N GLY A 152 -9.11 -6.77 2.36
CA GLY A 152 -10.20 -5.96 1.80
C GLY A 152 -10.06 -4.47 2.11
N LYS A 153 -8.80 -3.98 2.20
CA LYS A 153 -8.45 -2.64 2.68
C LYS A 153 -7.73 -1.77 1.65
N LEU A 154 -7.47 -2.24 0.44
CA LEU A 154 -6.92 -1.38 -0.62
C LEU A 154 -8.01 -0.45 -1.18
N PHE A 155 -8.14 0.76 -0.62
CA PHE A 155 -9.20 1.72 -0.97
C PHE A 155 -8.76 2.77 -1.99
N HIS A 156 -7.46 3.05 -2.01
CA HIS A 156 -6.75 3.90 -2.97
C HIS A 156 -5.32 3.37 -3.10
N ILE A 157 -4.54 3.93 -4.02
CA ILE A 157 -3.12 3.60 -4.18
C ILE A 157 -2.40 4.75 -4.88
N ASP A 158 -1.18 5.05 -4.41
CA ASP A 158 -0.32 6.07 -5.01
C ASP A 158 0.89 5.43 -5.69
N LEU A 159 1.08 5.80 -6.96
CA LEU A 159 2.02 5.19 -7.87
C LEU A 159 3.16 6.15 -8.21
N ASN A 160 4.35 5.83 -7.69
CA ASN A 160 5.60 6.51 -7.98
C ASN A 160 6.75 5.48 -7.98
N ASP A 161 7.98 5.92 -7.74
CA ASP A 161 9.14 5.04 -7.62
C ASP A 161 10.22 5.66 -6.72
N GLN A 162 11.13 4.83 -6.23
CA GLN A 162 12.06 5.22 -5.17
C GLN A 162 13.35 4.40 -5.20
N LYS A 163 14.48 5.05 -4.87
CA LYS A 163 15.70 4.34 -4.48
C LYS A 163 15.67 4.08 -2.98
N MET A 164 15.76 2.82 -2.60
CA MET A 164 15.72 2.37 -1.21
C MET A 164 16.71 3.11 -0.30
N GLY A 165 16.28 3.45 0.92
CA GLY A 165 17.13 4.04 1.96
C GLY A 165 17.57 5.49 1.70
N ARG A 166 16.76 6.27 0.95
CA ARG A 166 17.00 7.69 0.68
C ARG A 166 15.79 8.52 1.10
N PHE A 167 15.93 9.85 1.05
CA PHE A 167 14.80 10.78 1.10
C PHE A 167 13.76 10.38 0.04
N ASP A 168 12.52 10.77 0.28
CA ASP A 168 11.42 10.49 -0.63
C ASP A 168 11.61 11.26 -1.95
N GLN A 169 11.81 10.51 -3.03
CA GLN A 169 12.22 11.07 -4.30
C GLN A 169 11.05 11.38 -5.23
N ASP A 170 9.88 10.79 -4.97
CA ASP A 170 8.69 10.96 -5.80
C ASP A 170 8.96 10.75 -7.30
N LEU A 171 9.78 9.75 -7.66
CA LEU A 171 10.12 9.53 -9.06
C LEU A 171 8.87 9.09 -9.83
N ARG A 172 8.81 9.38 -11.14
CA ARG A 172 7.72 8.86 -11.98
C ARG A 172 7.56 7.35 -11.81
N PHE A 173 6.33 6.84 -11.89
CA PHE A 173 6.08 5.40 -11.78
C PHE A 173 6.95 4.58 -12.75
N GLY A 174 7.74 3.64 -12.20
CA GLY A 174 8.68 2.79 -12.92
C GLY A 174 9.87 3.53 -13.53
N ALA A 175 10.41 4.54 -12.85
CA ALA A 175 11.66 5.20 -13.27
C ALA A 175 12.91 4.39 -12.89
N GLU A 176 12.84 3.62 -11.80
CA GLU A 176 13.98 2.91 -11.20
C GLU A 176 13.72 1.40 -11.15
N ASN A 177 12.59 0.96 -10.58
CA ASN A 177 12.33 -0.44 -10.26
C ASN A 177 11.30 -1.09 -11.19
N LEU A 178 11.62 -1.20 -12.49
CA LEU A 178 10.69 -1.71 -13.51
C LEU A 178 10.11 -3.10 -13.23
N LYS A 179 10.89 -4.01 -12.64
CA LYS A 179 10.43 -5.38 -12.34
C LYS A 179 9.44 -5.41 -11.18
N THR A 180 9.66 -4.63 -10.13
CA THR A 180 8.70 -4.48 -9.02
C THR A 180 7.43 -3.79 -9.51
N ALA A 181 7.57 -2.72 -10.32
CA ALA A 181 6.44 -2.04 -10.95
C ALA A 181 5.61 -3.01 -11.84
N PHE A 182 6.27 -3.90 -12.58
CA PHE A 182 5.58 -4.93 -13.37
C PHE A 182 4.72 -5.84 -12.50
N PHE A 183 5.29 -6.40 -11.43
CA PHE A 183 4.53 -7.31 -10.55
C PHE A 183 3.42 -6.59 -9.79
N LEU A 184 3.60 -5.31 -9.46
CA LEU A 184 2.52 -4.48 -8.92
C LEU A 184 1.38 -4.32 -9.92
N VAL A 185 1.67 -3.91 -11.17
CA VAL A 185 0.63 -3.75 -12.19
C VAL A 185 -0.08 -5.07 -12.42
N LYS A 186 0.66 -6.17 -12.55
CA LYS A 186 0.07 -7.51 -12.67
C LYS A 186 -0.86 -7.83 -11.49
N LEU A 187 -0.44 -7.60 -10.25
CA LEU A 187 -1.26 -7.84 -9.07
C LEU A 187 -2.56 -7.01 -9.08
N LEU A 188 -2.47 -5.72 -9.41
CA LEU A 188 -3.65 -4.84 -9.47
C LEU A 188 -4.65 -5.27 -10.56
N GLU A 189 -4.15 -5.64 -11.74
CA GLU A 189 -5.00 -6.09 -12.84
C GLU A 189 -5.61 -7.48 -12.59
N ASP A 190 -4.81 -8.44 -12.07
CA ASP A 190 -5.29 -9.80 -11.77
C ASP A 190 -6.30 -9.83 -10.61
N SER A 191 -6.13 -8.96 -9.61
CA SER A 191 -7.04 -8.86 -8.47
C SER A 191 -8.35 -8.14 -8.79
N GLY A 192 -8.44 -7.48 -9.94
CA GLY A 192 -9.61 -6.69 -10.33
C GLY A 192 -9.76 -5.39 -9.54
N TYR A 193 -8.66 -4.82 -9.01
CA TYR A 193 -8.71 -3.51 -8.35
C TYR A 193 -9.31 -2.48 -9.31
N ASP A 194 -10.39 -1.84 -8.88
CA ASP A 194 -11.23 -0.93 -9.68
C ASP A 194 -11.05 0.54 -9.32
N GLY A 195 -10.26 0.83 -8.28
CA GLY A 195 -9.96 2.19 -7.85
C GLY A 195 -9.02 2.94 -8.80
N PRO A 196 -8.79 4.24 -8.53
CA PRO A 196 -7.89 5.06 -9.32
C PRO A 196 -6.46 4.50 -9.35
N ARG A 197 -5.77 4.71 -10.48
CA ARG A 197 -4.31 4.61 -10.60
C ARG A 197 -3.77 6.02 -10.42
N HIS A 198 -3.67 6.46 -9.17
CA HIS A 198 -3.22 7.82 -8.84
C HIS A 198 -1.69 7.87 -8.89
N PHE A 199 -1.14 8.92 -9.48
CA PHE A 199 0.31 9.13 -9.57
C PHE A 199 0.67 10.30 -8.66
N ASP A 200 1.04 9.98 -7.42
CA ASP A 200 1.61 10.96 -6.49
C ASP A 200 3.12 10.99 -6.68
N ALA A 201 3.58 11.87 -7.56
CA ALA A 201 4.97 11.93 -7.97
C ALA A 201 5.32 13.36 -8.41
N HIS A 202 6.62 13.66 -8.43
CA HIS A 202 7.15 14.96 -8.82
C HIS A 202 7.97 14.84 -10.11
N ALA A 203 7.72 15.77 -11.04
CA ALA A 203 8.66 15.98 -12.13
C ALA A 203 10.04 16.37 -11.55
N LEU A 204 11.11 15.95 -12.21
CA LEU A 204 12.45 16.28 -11.75
C LEU A 204 12.58 17.81 -11.66
N ARG A 205 13.20 18.31 -10.59
CA ARG A 205 13.42 19.75 -10.38
C ARG A 205 14.13 20.46 -11.55
N THR A 206 14.83 19.71 -12.39
CA THR A 206 15.57 20.20 -13.56
C THR A 206 14.69 20.49 -14.77
N GLU A 207 13.45 19.99 -14.79
CA GLU A 207 12.57 20.11 -15.93
C GLU A 207 11.92 21.48 -16.05
N ASP A 208 11.63 21.88 -17.29
CA ASP A 208 10.72 22.96 -17.61
C ASP A 208 9.27 22.44 -17.75
N GLU A 209 8.34 23.29 -18.17
CA GLU A 209 6.94 22.90 -18.35
C GLU A 209 6.76 21.74 -19.34
N ALA A 210 7.55 21.69 -20.42
CA ALA A 210 7.46 20.61 -21.38
C ALA A 210 7.90 19.28 -20.75
N GLY A 211 8.95 19.31 -19.92
CA GLY A 211 9.39 18.16 -19.12
C GLY A 211 8.36 17.71 -18.09
N VAL A 212 7.61 18.62 -17.46
CA VAL A 212 6.49 18.28 -16.56
C VAL A 212 5.40 17.50 -17.32
N TRP A 213 5.02 17.94 -18.51
CA TRP A 213 4.05 17.20 -19.34
C TRP A 213 4.59 15.87 -19.85
N ALA A 214 5.89 15.78 -20.12
CA ALA A 214 6.55 14.50 -20.46
C ALA A 214 6.54 13.53 -19.28
N PHE A 215 6.81 14.02 -18.06
CA PHE A 215 6.71 13.27 -16.81
C PHE A 215 5.31 12.68 -16.62
N ALA A 216 4.26 13.50 -16.72
CA ALA A 216 2.88 13.06 -16.51
C ALA A 216 2.47 11.97 -17.53
N LYS A 217 2.81 12.17 -18.82
CA LYS A 217 2.61 11.16 -19.86
C LYS A 217 3.41 9.89 -19.59
N GLY A 218 4.63 10.03 -19.05
CA GLY A 218 5.52 8.94 -18.69
C GLY A 218 4.93 8.00 -17.64
N CYS A 219 4.32 8.55 -16.58
CA CYS A 219 3.62 7.75 -15.56
C CYS A 219 2.54 6.84 -16.17
N MET A 220 1.61 7.43 -16.94
CA MET A 220 0.54 6.68 -17.60
C MET A 220 1.07 5.66 -18.62
N ARG A 221 2.06 6.07 -19.43
CA ARG A 221 2.64 5.21 -20.47
C ARG A 221 3.33 3.99 -19.88
N THR A 222 4.10 4.16 -18.81
CA THR A 222 4.76 3.03 -18.13
C THR A 222 3.73 2.05 -17.59
N TYR A 223 2.66 2.52 -16.93
CA TYR A 223 1.60 1.64 -16.44
C TYR A 223 0.98 0.80 -17.57
N LEU A 224 0.61 1.43 -18.69
CA LEU A 224 -0.01 0.75 -19.82
C LEU A 224 0.91 -0.28 -20.50
N ILE A 225 2.20 0.04 -20.63
CA ILE A 225 3.19 -0.92 -21.14
C ILE A 225 3.28 -2.13 -20.20
N LEU A 226 3.39 -1.90 -18.89
CA LEU A 226 3.49 -2.98 -17.92
C LEU A 226 2.21 -3.82 -17.84
N LYS A 227 1.04 -3.21 -18.06
CA LYS A 227 -0.24 -3.92 -18.17
C LYS A 227 -0.25 -4.85 -19.39
N GLU A 228 0.15 -4.38 -20.56
CA GLU A 228 0.27 -5.24 -21.76
C GLU A 228 1.27 -6.39 -21.50
N LYS A 229 2.40 -6.10 -20.84
CA LYS A 229 3.37 -7.12 -20.45
C LYS A 229 2.75 -8.14 -19.48
N ALA A 230 1.91 -7.73 -18.53
CA ALA A 230 1.23 -8.64 -17.61
C ALA A 230 0.26 -9.58 -18.34
N GLU A 231 -0.48 -9.07 -19.34
CA GLU A 231 -1.34 -9.87 -20.21
C GLU A 231 -0.55 -10.87 -21.06
N ARG A 232 0.63 -10.47 -21.55
CA ARG A 232 1.54 -11.36 -22.29
C ARG A 232 2.12 -12.44 -21.37
N PHE A 233 2.52 -12.07 -20.15
CA PHE A 233 2.99 -13.00 -19.13
C PHE A 233 1.94 -14.08 -18.83
N GLY A 234 0.66 -13.67 -18.73
CA GLY A 234 -0.46 -14.59 -18.50
C GLY A 234 -0.74 -15.55 -19.67
N ARG A 235 -0.31 -15.22 -20.89
CA ARG A 235 -0.50 -16.03 -22.11
C ARG A 235 0.75 -16.80 -22.54
N ASP A 236 1.91 -16.52 -21.95
CA ASP A 236 3.15 -17.18 -22.29
C ASP A 236 3.17 -18.61 -21.73
N ARG A 237 3.09 -19.59 -22.63
CA ARG A 237 2.96 -20.99 -22.26
C ARG A 237 4.13 -21.49 -21.40
N GLU A 238 5.37 -21.11 -21.71
CA GLU A 238 6.53 -21.60 -20.96
C GLU A 238 6.55 -21.03 -19.55
N ILE A 239 6.23 -19.73 -19.40
CA ILE A 239 6.08 -19.09 -18.10
C ILE A 239 4.96 -19.76 -17.29
N GLN A 240 3.79 -20.00 -17.91
CA GLN A 240 2.67 -20.66 -17.23
C GLN A 240 2.99 -22.12 -16.86
N ASP A 241 3.69 -22.86 -17.72
CA ASP A 241 4.14 -24.23 -17.45
C ASP A 241 5.11 -24.25 -16.24
N LEU A 242 6.04 -23.29 -16.15
CA LEU A 242 6.96 -23.16 -15.01
C LEU A 242 6.24 -22.80 -13.70
N ILE A 243 5.25 -21.89 -13.75
CA ILE A 243 4.42 -21.56 -12.58
C ILE A 243 3.62 -22.79 -12.13
N GLY A 244 3.05 -23.54 -13.08
CA GLY A 244 2.34 -24.79 -12.80
C GLY A 244 3.25 -25.82 -12.13
N ALA A 245 4.46 -26.02 -12.67
CA ALA A 245 5.45 -26.93 -12.09
C ALA A 245 5.95 -26.50 -10.69
N TYR A 246 5.96 -25.19 -10.41
CA TYR A 246 6.29 -24.66 -9.10
C TYR A 246 5.20 -24.96 -8.04
N LYS A 247 3.93 -24.95 -8.42
CA LYS A 247 2.80 -25.21 -7.52
C LYS A 247 2.39 -26.68 -7.52
N VAL A 248 3.09 -27.51 -6.73
CA VAL A 248 2.73 -28.93 -6.55
C VAL A 248 1.46 -29.07 -5.74
N GLN A 249 0.49 -29.80 -6.29
CA GLN A 249 -0.78 -30.12 -5.64
C GLN A 249 -0.77 -31.58 -5.17
N ASP A 250 -1.38 -31.80 -4.00
CA ASP A 250 -1.70 -33.12 -3.47
C ASP A 250 -3.12 -33.04 -2.90
N GLU A 251 -4.09 -33.66 -3.58
CA GLU A 251 -5.50 -33.56 -3.21
C GLU A 251 -5.81 -34.21 -1.86
N GLU A 252 -5.06 -35.24 -1.47
CA GLU A 252 -5.25 -35.93 -0.20
C GLU A 252 -4.75 -35.06 0.95
N LEU A 253 -3.51 -34.55 0.85
CA LEU A 253 -2.94 -33.62 1.81
C LEU A 253 -3.73 -32.31 1.87
N ALA A 254 -4.23 -31.82 0.74
CA ALA A 254 -5.09 -30.65 0.68
C ALA A 254 -6.40 -30.87 1.44
N ARG A 255 -7.10 -32.00 1.22
CA ARG A 255 -8.32 -32.33 1.99
C ARG A 255 -8.03 -32.48 3.48
N LEU A 256 -6.89 -33.07 3.83
CA LEU A 256 -6.49 -33.29 5.21
C LEU A 256 -6.20 -31.97 5.96
N THR A 257 -5.64 -30.98 5.26
CA THR A 257 -5.24 -29.69 5.84
C THR A 257 -6.26 -28.57 5.63
N ALA A 258 -7.28 -28.77 4.80
CA ALA A 258 -8.29 -27.75 4.47
C ALA A 258 -9.09 -27.27 5.69
N ARG A 259 -9.34 -28.15 6.67
CA ARG A 259 -10.06 -27.79 7.91
C ARG A 259 -9.53 -28.61 9.07
N TYR A 260 -9.39 -27.94 10.22
CA TYR A 260 -9.11 -28.62 11.48
C TYR A 260 -10.23 -29.59 11.87
N SER A 261 -9.84 -30.82 12.17
CA SER A 261 -10.60 -31.76 12.98
C SER A 261 -9.61 -32.59 13.80
N HIS A 262 -10.04 -33.13 14.94
CA HIS A 262 -9.16 -34.00 15.74
C HIS A 262 -8.66 -35.18 14.90
N ALA A 263 -9.54 -35.80 14.10
CA ALA A 263 -9.20 -36.90 13.21
C ALA A 263 -8.18 -36.51 12.14
N ASN A 264 -8.37 -35.38 11.46
CA ASN A 264 -7.42 -34.87 10.46
C ASN A 264 -6.06 -34.58 11.10
N ALA A 265 -6.04 -33.98 12.29
CA ALA A 265 -4.80 -33.71 13.01
C ALA A 265 -4.07 -35.00 13.39
N GLN A 266 -4.78 -36.05 13.85
CA GLN A 266 -4.15 -37.35 14.13
C GLN A 266 -3.65 -38.03 12.86
N ALA A 267 -4.43 -38.01 11.78
CA ALA A 267 -4.03 -38.56 10.50
C ALA A 267 -2.78 -37.84 9.95
N LEU A 268 -2.75 -36.51 9.98
CA LEU A 268 -1.58 -35.72 9.54
C LEU A 268 -0.34 -36.00 10.40
N LYS A 269 -0.50 -36.14 11.72
CA LYS A 269 0.60 -36.51 12.62
C LYS A 269 1.13 -37.92 12.36
N ALA A 270 0.27 -38.83 11.89
CA ALA A 270 0.64 -40.20 11.60
C ALA A 270 1.27 -40.38 10.21
N LEU A 271 1.20 -39.39 9.33
CA LEU A 271 1.85 -39.42 8.03
C LEU A 271 3.38 -39.32 8.17
N GLU A 272 4.08 -40.22 7.48
CA GLU A 272 5.53 -40.13 7.31
C GLU A 272 5.84 -39.37 6.01
N PHE A 273 6.66 -38.33 6.12
CA PHE A 273 7.11 -37.55 4.97
C PHE A 273 8.54 -37.94 4.59
N ASP A 274 8.78 -38.29 3.32
CA ASP A 274 10.14 -38.42 2.78
C ASP A 274 10.79 -37.03 2.67
N ARG A 275 11.42 -36.60 3.77
CA ARG A 275 12.09 -35.31 3.87
C ARG A 275 13.24 -35.15 2.88
N GLU A 276 13.90 -36.25 2.51
CA GLU A 276 14.97 -36.18 1.51
C GLU A 276 14.40 -35.93 0.11
N ALA A 277 13.33 -36.63 -0.28
CA ALA A 277 12.67 -36.36 -1.55
C ALA A 277 12.10 -34.94 -1.61
N LEU A 278 11.48 -34.45 -0.52
CA LEU A 278 11.02 -33.06 -0.43
C LEU A 278 12.17 -32.05 -0.59
N GLY A 279 13.33 -32.32 0.01
CA GLY A 279 14.52 -31.47 -0.09
C GLY A 279 15.26 -31.55 -1.43
N ARG A 280 15.13 -32.64 -2.18
CA ARG A 280 15.77 -32.82 -3.50
C ARG A 280 15.10 -32.02 -4.62
N ARG A 281 13.85 -31.56 -4.42
CA ARG A 281 13.09 -30.84 -5.45
C ARG A 281 13.65 -29.44 -5.70
N GLY A 282 14.09 -29.18 -6.92
CA GLY A 282 14.39 -27.82 -7.40
C GLY A 282 13.13 -27.07 -7.84
N PRO A 283 12.89 -25.82 -7.40
CA PRO A 283 11.66 -25.09 -7.71
C PRO A 283 11.68 -24.38 -9.09
N GLY A 284 12.82 -24.31 -9.78
CA GLY A 284 12.93 -23.73 -11.12
C GLY A 284 12.76 -22.20 -11.22
N LEU A 285 12.77 -21.49 -10.09
CA LEU A 285 12.44 -20.06 -10.03
C LEU A 285 13.42 -19.16 -10.78
N GLU A 286 14.70 -19.48 -10.86
CA GLU A 286 15.69 -18.70 -11.64
C GLU A 286 15.33 -18.65 -13.13
N ARG A 287 14.87 -19.77 -13.70
CA ARG A 287 14.43 -19.81 -15.09
C ARG A 287 13.16 -18.98 -15.29
N LEU A 288 12.19 -19.12 -14.39
CA LEU A 288 10.96 -18.32 -14.42
C LEU A 288 11.27 -16.83 -14.34
N ASP A 289 12.22 -16.46 -13.49
CA ASP A 289 12.68 -15.08 -13.31
C ASP A 289 13.34 -14.54 -14.58
N GLN A 290 14.24 -15.31 -15.19
CA GLN A 290 14.91 -14.95 -16.43
C GLN A 290 13.92 -14.75 -17.59
N LEU A 291 12.91 -15.62 -17.74
CA LEU A 291 11.87 -15.44 -18.75
C LEU A 291 11.03 -14.20 -18.50
N THR A 292 10.82 -13.84 -17.23
CA THR A 292 10.17 -12.59 -16.86
C THR A 292 11.01 -11.38 -17.31
N VAL A 293 12.33 -11.42 -17.09
CA VAL A 293 13.25 -10.38 -17.55
C VAL A 293 13.23 -10.26 -19.07
N GLU A 294 13.30 -11.37 -19.81
CA GLU A 294 13.21 -11.39 -21.28
C GLU A 294 11.91 -10.74 -21.80
N LEU A 295 10.79 -11.08 -21.17
CA LEU A 295 9.48 -10.49 -21.47
C LEU A 295 9.48 -8.97 -21.24
N LEU A 296 10.04 -8.50 -20.12
CA LEU A 296 10.13 -7.08 -19.80
C LEU A 296 11.03 -6.32 -20.79
N LEU A 297 12.18 -6.91 -21.15
CA LEU A 297 13.09 -6.35 -22.15
C LEU A 297 12.56 -6.45 -23.59
N GLY A 298 11.48 -7.20 -23.80
CA GLY A 298 10.81 -7.30 -25.10
C GLY A 298 11.48 -8.22 -26.11
N VAL A 299 12.29 -9.17 -25.63
CA VAL A 299 12.91 -10.22 -26.46
C VAL A 299 12.08 -11.51 -26.48
N ARG A 300 10.85 -11.42 -25.97
CA ARG A 300 9.80 -12.46 -25.86
C ARG A 300 8.29 -12.02 -26.22
#